data_AF-A0A380CAX5-F1
#
_entry.id   AF-A0A380CAX5-F1
#
_cell.length_a   1.000
_cell.length_b   1.000
_cell.length_c   1.000
_cell.angle_alpha   90.00
_cell.angle_beta   90.00
_cell.angle_gamma   90.00
#
_symmetry.space_group_name_H-M   'P 1'
#
loop_
_entity.id
_entity.type
_entity.pdbx_description
1 polymer ?
#
loop_
_entity_poly.entity_id
_entity_poly.type
_entity_poly.pdbx_seq_one_letter_code
_entity_poly.pdbx_strand_id
1 'polypeptide(L)'
;MTKRRDSDKDISDKLNKLIWESEKQAKRAVTNASKTYEGILKMNTPVSDKQTHSDHARDVTKISNFQRDESYPKKEVGYQMGKSRKESGWYIHFPDVGTKVRGTVGQPPQHFLRKSHEQAKGPILAIYRQAMEKVFDVD
;
A
#
# COMPACT_ATOMS: atom_id res chain seq x y z
N MET A 1 29.38 26.56 27.99
CA MET A 1 27.99 26.19 28.34
C MET A 1 27.98 24.73 28.77
N THR A 2 27.78 24.46 30.05
CA THR A 2 27.58 23.10 30.57
C THR A 2 26.22 22.61 30.09
N LYS A 3 26.18 21.54 29.28
CA LYS A 3 24.91 20.87 28.93
C LYS A 3 24.23 20.47 30.24
N ARG A 4 23.05 21.03 30.49
CA ARG A 4 22.20 20.63 31.61
C ARG A 4 21.95 19.12 31.43
N ARG A 5 22.35 18.33 32.43
CA ARG A 5 22.10 16.89 32.39
C ARG A 5 20.60 16.68 32.61
N ASP A 6 19.99 15.91 31.72
CA ASP A 6 18.59 15.50 31.85
C ASP A 6 18.43 14.68 33.14
N SER A 7 17.33 14.90 33.86
CA SER A 7 16.94 14.04 34.98
C SER A 7 16.34 12.72 34.48
N ASP A 8 16.19 11.73 35.36
CA ASP A 8 15.54 10.46 35.03
C ASP A 8 14.11 10.65 34.47
N LYS A 9 13.40 11.69 34.95
CA LYS A 9 12.09 12.08 34.43
C LYS A 9 12.19 12.63 33.01
N ASP A 10 13.13 13.53 32.75
CA ASP A 10 13.33 14.10 31.41
C ASP A 10 13.68 13.00 30.39
N ILE A 11 14.50 12.03 30.80
CA ILE A 11 14.84 10.86 29.97
C ILE A 11 13.59 10.02 29.69
N SER A 12 12.79 9.71 30.71
CA SER A 12 11.56 8.92 30.56
C SER A 12 10.54 9.60 29.66
N ASP A 13 10.36 10.92 29.80
CA ASP A 13 9.42 11.69 28.98
C ASP A 13 9.88 11.74 27.51
N LYS A 14 11.19 11.89 27.25
CA LYS A 14 11.77 11.81 25.89
C LYS A 14 11.61 10.43 25.27
N LEU A 15 11.81 9.35 26.04
CA LEU A 15 11.58 7.98 25.56
C LEU A 15 10.12 7.74 25.20
N ASN A 16 9.19 8.18 26.04
CA ASN A 16 7.76 8.08 25.77
C ASN A 16 7.36 8.86 24.51
N LYS A 17 7.91 10.07 24.33
CA LYS A 17 7.70 10.89 23.14
C LYS A 17 8.21 10.19 21.88
N LEU A 18 9.40 9.59 21.93
CA LEU A 18 9.99 8.83 20.83
C LEU A 18 9.11 7.63 20.45
N ILE A 19 8.63 6.86 21.44
CA ILE A 19 7.73 5.72 21.20
C ILE A 19 6.45 6.17 20.50
N TRP A 20 5.81 7.23 21.03
CA TRP A 20 4.56 7.74 20.47
C TRP A 20 4.72 8.28 19.05
N GLU A 21 5.76 9.09 18.79
CA GLU A 21 6.03 9.59 17.44
C GLU A 21 6.38 8.45 16.48
N SER A 22 7.14 7.44 16.92
CA SER A 22 7.42 6.24 16.13
C SER A 22 6.15 5.56 15.63
N GLU A 23 5.19 5.27 16.52
CA GLU A 23 3.93 4.64 16.15
C GLU A 23 3.10 5.50 15.18
N LYS A 24 3.04 6.81 15.45
CA LYS A 24 2.29 7.78 14.66
C LYS A 24 2.87 7.91 13.25
N GLN A 25 4.18 8.06 13.12
CA GLN A 25 4.85 8.15 11.82
C GLN A 25 4.75 6.82 11.06
N ALA A 26 4.86 5.67 11.73
CA ALA A 26 4.68 4.36 11.09
C ALA A 26 3.28 4.21 10.47
N LYS A 27 2.21 4.51 11.22
CA LYS A 27 0.83 4.45 10.70
C LYS A 27 0.61 5.42 9.54
N ARG A 28 1.17 6.63 9.62
CA ARG A 28 1.10 7.62 8.54
C ARG A 28 1.84 7.14 7.29
N ALA A 29 3.04 6.60 7.46
CA ALA A 29 3.86 6.08 6.37
C ALA A 29 3.17 4.94 5.64
N VAL A 30 2.61 3.96 6.36
CA VAL A 30 1.85 2.86 5.76
C VAL A 30 0.62 3.36 5.01
N THR A 31 -0.12 4.34 5.57
CA THR A 31 -1.26 4.93 4.86
C THR A 31 -0.84 5.62 3.56
N ASN A 32 0.26 6.38 3.59
CA ASN A 32 0.77 7.05 2.39
C ASN A 32 1.27 6.04 1.36
N ALA A 33 2.03 5.02 1.79
CA ALA A 33 2.51 3.95 0.94
C ALA A 33 1.35 3.21 0.25
N SER A 34 0.28 2.89 1.00
CA SER A 34 -0.92 2.27 0.43
C SER A 34 -1.60 3.14 -0.63
N LYS A 35 -1.70 4.46 -0.41
CA LYS A 35 -2.26 5.40 -1.40
C LYS A 35 -1.38 5.51 -2.65
N THR A 36 -0.06 5.57 -2.47
CA THR A 36 0.88 5.59 -3.59
C THR A 36 0.78 4.31 -4.41
N TYR A 37 0.75 3.15 -3.75
CA TYR A 37 0.58 1.87 -4.44
C TYR A 37 -0.78 1.78 -5.15
N GLU A 38 -1.86 2.21 -4.50
CA GLU A 38 -3.19 2.22 -5.11
C GLU A 38 -3.22 3.07 -6.39
N GLY A 39 -2.65 4.27 -6.37
CA GLY A 39 -2.58 5.13 -7.55
C GLY A 39 -1.82 4.45 -8.71
N ILE A 40 -0.68 3.82 -8.41
CA ILE A 40 0.11 3.08 -9.40
C ILE A 40 -0.65 1.86 -9.93
N LEU A 41 -1.31 1.13 -9.04
CA LEU A 41 -2.14 -0.01 -9.40
C LEU A 41 -3.25 0.42 -10.35
N LYS A 42 -3.99 1.51 -10.05
CA LYS A 42 -5.02 2.07 -10.93
C LYS A 42 -4.48 2.41 -12.32
N MET A 43 -3.33 3.09 -12.39
CA MET A 43 -2.72 3.49 -13.67
C MET A 43 -2.31 2.30 -14.53
N ASN A 44 -1.80 1.23 -13.91
CA ASN A 44 -1.36 0.05 -14.63
C ASN A 44 -2.48 -0.98 -14.86
N THR A 45 -3.61 -0.84 -14.17
CA THR A 45 -4.74 -1.77 -14.30
C THR A 45 -5.29 -1.71 -15.73
N PRO A 46 -5.31 -2.83 -16.46
CA PRO A 46 -5.84 -2.87 -17.82
C PRO A 46 -7.32 -2.53 -17.88
N VAL A 47 -7.71 -1.84 -18.96
CA VAL A 47 -9.10 -1.49 -19.26
C VAL A 47 -9.43 -1.97 -20.66
N SER A 48 -10.57 -2.63 -20.79
CA SER A 48 -11.14 -3.02 -22.08
C SER A 48 -12.09 -1.93 -22.56
N ASP A 49 -12.03 -1.59 -23.86
CA ASP A 49 -12.98 -0.66 -24.49
C ASP A 49 -14.42 -1.17 -24.41
N LYS A 50 -14.60 -2.49 -24.33
CA LYS A 50 -15.89 -3.11 -24.03
C LYS A 50 -16.11 -3.14 -22.53
N GLN A 51 -16.95 -2.25 -22.04
CA GLN A 51 -17.45 -2.23 -20.68
C GLN A 51 -18.57 -3.27 -20.53
N THR A 52 -18.25 -4.44 -19.99
CA THR A 52 -19.23 -5.53 -19.76
C THR A 52 -19.85 -5.51 -18.35
N HIS A 53 -19.42 -4.58 -17.49
CA HIS A 53 -19.88 -4.36 -16.12
C HIS A 53 -20.06 -2.87 -15.85
N SER A 54 -20.70 -2.51 -14.73
CA SER A 54 -20.89 -1.10 -14.34
C SER A 54 -19.57 -0.33 -14.20
N ASP A 55 -18.51 -1.00 -13.78
CA ASP A 55 -17.22 -0.37 -13.47
C ASP A 55 -16.03 -1.22 -13.95
N HIS A 56 -14.92 -0.59 -14.33
CA HIS A 56 -13.67 -1.29 -14.60
C HIS A 56 -12.94 -1.60 -13.30
N ALA A 57 -12.04 -2.60 -13.33
CA ALA A 57 -11.22 -2.98 -12.17
C ALA A 57 -10.45 -1.78 -11.57
N ARG A 58 -9.92 -0.88 -12.42
CA ARG A 58 -9.18 0.30 -11.97
C ARG A 58 -10.03 1.27 -11.13
N ASP A 59 -11.34 1.25 -11.33
CA ASP A 59 -12.27 2.19 -10.70
C ASP A 59 -12.69 1.70 -9.30
N VAL A 60 -12.47 0.41 -9.00
CA VAL A 60 -12.88 -0.26 -7.76
C VAL A 60 -11.71 -0.76 -6.92
N THR A 61 -10.54 -0.13 -7.00
CA THR A 61 -9.47 -0.46 -6.05
C THR A 61 -9.86 -0.01 -4.63
N LYS A 62 -9.30 -0.71 -3.64
CA LYS A 62 -9.58 -0.44 -2.24
C LYS A 62 -8.33 -0.64 -1.39
N ILE A 63 -8.17 0.25 -0.42
CA ILE A 63 -7.23 0.13 0.68
C ILE A 63 -7.97 -0.42 1.89
N SER A 64 -7.42 -1.44 2.55
CA SER A 64 -7.99 -1.99 3.77
C SER A 64 -7.87 -1.02 4.97
N ASN A 65 -8.63 -1.32 6.03
CA ASN A 65 -8.27 -0.82 7.35
C ASN A 65 -6.94 -1.42 7.81
N PHE A 66 -6.36 -0.87 8.88
CA PHE A 66 -5.22 -1.53 9.51
C PHE A 66 -5.62 -2.93 9.97
N GLN A 67 -4.79 -3.91 9.62
CA GLN A 67 -4.95 -5.27 10.11
C GLN A 67 -4.75 -5.30 11.63
N ARG A 68 -5.59 -6.08 12.30
CA ARG A 68 -5.50 -6.31 13.74
C ARG A 68 -4.47 -7.41 13.99
N ASP A 69 -3.91 -7.43 15.20
CA ASP A 69 -3.01 -8.49 15.68
C ASP A 69 -1.68 -8.62 14.91
N GLU A 70 -1.32 -7.59 14.14
CA GLU A 70 -0.02 -7.47 13.48
C GLU A 70 0.95 -6.69 14.37
N SER A 71 2.22 -7.12 14.41
CA SER A 71 3.28 -6.47 15.20
C SER A 71 3.71 -5.10 14.65
N TYR A 72 3.26 -4.76 13.44
CA TYR A 72 3.50 -3.47 12.79
C TYR A 72 2.25 -3.03 12.01
N PRO A 73 2.06 -1.73 11.76
CA PRO A 73 0.92 -1.26 10.98
C PRO A 73 0.93 -1.86 9.58
N LYS A 74 -0.13 -2.58 9.21
CA LYS A 74 -0.24 -3.24 7.91
C LYS A 74 -1.59 -2.94 7.26
N LYS A 75 -1.56 -2.68 5.96
CA LYS A 75 -2.73 -2.48 5.11
C LYS A 75 -2.54 -3.25 3.81
N GLU A 76 -3.64 -3.77 3.29
CA GLU A 76 -3.70 -4.39 1.98
C GLU A 76 -4.28 -3.41 0.97
N VAL A 77 -3.84 -3.54 -0.27
CA VAL A 77 -4.36 -2.78 -1.40
C VAL A 77 -4.67 -3.77 -2.51
N GLY A 78 -5.87 -3.69 -3.04
CA GLY A 78 -6.33 -4.59 -4.09
C GLY A 78 -7.61 -4.10 -4.73
N TYR A 79 -8.36 -5.02 -5.31
CA TYR A 79 -9.65 -4.74 -5.93
C TYR A 79 -10.79 -5.09 -4.97
N GLN A 80 -11.88 -4.33 -5.05
CA GLN A 80 -13.10 -4.67 -4.35
C GLN A 80 -13.68 -5.97 -4.91
N MET A 81 -13.57 -7.03 -4.12
CA MET A 81 -14.37 -8.23 -4.31
C MET A 81 -15.79 -7.89 -3.81
N GLY A 82 -16.73 -7.70 -4.72
CA GLY A 82 -18.14 -7.51 -4.36
C GLY A 82 -18.69 -8.77 -3.68
N LYS A 83 -19.83 -8.66 -2.98
CA LYS A 83 -20.48 -9.84 -2.38
C LYS A 83 -21.07 -10.76 -3.45
N SER A 84 -21.30 -10.22 -4.65
CA SER A 84 -21.76 -10.93 -5.83
C SER A 84 -20.91 -10.57 -7.06
N ARG A 85 -20.92 -11.43 -8.09
CA ARG A 85 -20.26 -11.15 -9.37
C ARG A 85 -20.78 -9.89 -10.08
N LYS A 86 -22.00 -9.44 -9.76
CA LYS A 86 -22.59 -8.19 -10.29
C LYS A 86 -22.06 -6.95 -9.57
N GLU A 87 -21.70 -7.08 -8.29
CA GLU A 87 -21.13 -6.00 -7.46
C GLU A 87 -19.60 -5.95 -7.49
N SER A 88 -18.98 -7.02 -7.99
CA SER A 88 -17.54 -7.05 -8.19
C SER A 88 -17.25 -6.28 -9.47
N GLY A 89 -16.42 -5.22 -9.41
CA GLY A 89 -15.91 -4.61 -10.64
C GLY A 89 -15.21 -5.67 -11.50
N TRP A 90 -15.10 -5.42 -12.80
CA TRP A 90 -14.63 -6.41 -13.78
C TRP A 90 -13.44 -7.23 -13.25
N TYR A 91 -13.63 -8.55 -13.10
CA TYR A 91 -12.60 -9.41 -12.53
C TYR A 91 -11.45 -9.55 -13.53
N ILE A 92 -10.24 -9.15 -13.13
CA ILE A 92 -9.06 -9.29 -13.98
C ILE A 92 -8.75 -10.78 -14.09
N HIS A 93 -9.13 -11.37 -15.21
CA HIS A 93 -9.16 -12.81 -15.31
C HIS A 93 -7.77 -13.46 -15.31
N PHE A 94 -6.67 -12.77 -15.68
CA PHE A 94 -5.31 -13.35 -15.72
C PHE A 94 -4.19 -12.29 -15.58
N PRO A 95 -3.88 -11.81 -14.36
CA PRO A 95 -2.93 -10.71 -14.18
C PRO A 95 -1.48 -11.05 -14.56
N ASP A 96 -1.00 -12.24 -14.20
CA ASP A 96 0.42 -12.62 -14.32
C ASP A 96 0.69 -13.95 -15.03
N VAL A 97 -0.34 -14.74 -15.38
CA VAL A 97 -0.17 -16.09 -15.94
C VAL A 97 -0.76 -16.29 -17.36
N GLY A 98 -1.56 -15.33 -17.85
CA GLY A 98 -2.25 -15.43 -19.14
C GLY A 98 -3.33 -16.52 -19.18
N THR A 99 -4.06 -16.65 -20.29
CA THR A 99 -4.97 -17.79 -20.50
C THR A 99 -4.28 -18.92 -21.24
N LYS A 100 -4.55 -20.17 -20.87
CA LYS A 100 -4.31 -21.33 -21.74
C LYS A 100 -5.64 -21.81 -22.31
N VAL A 101 -5.76 -21.80 -23.63
CA VAL A 101 -6.90 -22.36 -24.37
C VAL A 101 -6.39 -23.53 -25.19
N ARG A 102 -6.86 -24.76 -24.91
CA ARG A 102 -6.46 -25.99 -25.61
C ARG A 102 -4.93 -26.17 -25.73
N GLY A 103 -4.20 -25.94 -24.65
CA GLY A 103 -2.74 -26.09 -24.60
C GLY A 103 -1.93 -24.93 -25.19
N THR A 104 -2.58 -23.93 -25.79
CA THR A 104 -1.92 -22.74 -26.38
C THR A 104 -2.24 -21.50 -25.56
N VAL A 105 -1.31 -20.54 -25.44
CA VAL A 105 -1.57 -19.28 -24.74
C VAL A 105 -2.57 -18.47 -25.56
N GLY A 106 -3.76 -18.20 -25.00
CA GLY A 106 -4.81 -17.42 -25.66
C GLY A 106 -4.62 -15.92 -25.49
N GLN A 107 -4.41 -15.47 -24.24
CA GLN A 107 -4.07 -14.10 -23.87
C GLN A 107 -2.77 -14.13 -23.08
N PRO A 108 -1.74 -13.36 -23.49
CA PRO A 108 -0.49 -13.30 -22.75
C PRO A 108 -0.70 -12.66 -21.36
N PRO A 109 0.14 -13.01 -20.38
CA PRO A 109 0.12 -12.35 -19.08
C PRO A 109 0.38 -10.84 -19.24
N GLN A 110 -0.41 -10.02 -18.55
CA GLN A 110 -0.30 -8.56 -18.66
C GLN A 110 0.74 -7.96 -17.73
N HIS A 111 1.18 -8.70 -16.70
CA HIS A 111 2.26 -8.35 -15.77
C HIS A 111 2.09 -7.00 -15.05
N PHE A 112 0.86 -6.46 -15.03
CA PHE A 112 0.64 -5.12 -14.50
C PHE A 112 0.77 -5.07 -12.97
N LEU A 113 0.53 -6.19 -12.26
CA LEU A 113 0.76 -6.28 -10.82
C LEU A 113 2.25 -6.19 -10.51
N ARG A 114 3.07 -7.01 -11.20
CA ARG A 114 4.53 -6.93 -11.09
C ARG A 114 5.05 -5.54 -11.43
N LYS A 115 4.61 -4.97 -12.56
CA LYS A 115 4.97 -3.60 -12.96
C LYS A 115 4.60 -2.58 -11.88
N SER A 116 3.41 -2.70 -11.29
CA SER A 116 2.96 -1.80 -10.22
C SER A 116 3.83 -1.92 -8.98
N HIS A 117 4.21 -3.15 -8.60
CA HIS A 117 5.10 -3.39 -7.47
C HIS A 117 6.49 -2.80 -7.70
N GLU A 118 7.07 -3.03 -8.88
CA GLU A 118 8.39 -2.49 -9.26
C GLU A 118 8.38 -0.96 -9.28
N GLN A 119 7.36 -0.34 -9.89
CA GLN A 119 7.22 1.12 -9.95
C GLN A 119 6.98 1.75 -8.58
N ALA A 120 6.24 1.09 -7.70
CA ALA A 120 5.91 1.63 -6.38
C ALA A 120 7.08 1.53 -5.39
N LYS A 121 8.02 0.61 -5.60
CA LYS A 121 9.12 0.32 -4.66
C LYS A 121 9.92 1.57 -4.29
N GLY A 122 10.39 2.33 -5.28
CA GLY A 122 11.19 3.54 -5.04
C GLY A 122 10.44 4.61 -4.23
N PRO A 123 9.27 5.07 -4.70
CA PRO A 123 8.44 6.04 -3.98
C PRO A 123 8.07 5.61 -2.56
N ILE A 124 7.73 4.34 -2.35
CA ILE A 124 7.35 3.82 -1.03
C ILE A 124 8.56 3.78 -0.08
N LEU A 125 9.73 3.35 -0.56
CA LEU A 125 10.95 3.40 0.25
C LEU A 125 11.30 4.83 0.68
N ALA A 126 11.08 5.82 -0.19
CA ALA A 126 11.26 7.23 0.17
C ALA A 126 10.29 7.69 1.27
N ILE A 127 9.03 7.24 1.22
CA ILE A 127 8.03 7.51 2.28
C ILE A 127 8.50 6.93 3.62
N TYR A 128 8.97 5.68 3.65
CA TYR A 128 9.46 5.06 4.88
C TYR A 128 10.72 5.74 5.41
N ARG A 129 11.66 6.09 4.53
CA ARG A 129 12.85 6.86 4.91
C ARG A 129 12.49 8.18 5.57
N GLN A 130 11.60 8.96 4.96
CA GLN A 130 11.16 10.24 5.51
C GLN A 130 10.44 10.07 6.86
N ALA A 131 9.71 8.98 7.05
CA ALA A 131 9.08 8.68 8.34
C ALA A 131 10.14 8.40 9.42
N MET A 132 11.18 7.64 9.12
CA MET A 132 12.28 7.38 10.05
C MET A 132 13.03 8.66 10.41
N GLU A 133 13.33 9.52 9.43
CA GLU A 133 13.97 10.83 9.68
C GLU A 133 13.15 11.66 10.68
N LYS A 134 11.82 11.71 10.51
CA LYS A 134 10.93 12.42 11.44
C LYS A 134 10.86 11.83 12.84
N VAL A 135 11.09 10.53 13.00
CA VAL A 135 11.10 9.87 14.32
C VAL A 135 12.38 10.20 15.08
N PHE A 136 13.50 10.35 14.38
CA PHE A 136 14.78 10.67 15.00
C PHE A 136 15.02 12.17 15.17
N ASP A 137 14.31 13.01 14.43
CA ASP A 137 14.31 14.49 14.54
C ASP A 137 13.38 15.00 15.66
N VAL A 138 13.14 14.17 16.68
CA VAL A 138 12.29 14.51 17.82
C VAL A 138 13.15 15.18 18.89
N ASP A 139 13.18 16.52 18.88
CA ASP A 139 13.83 17.38 19.89
C ASP A 139 13.23 17.21 21.30
#